data_AF-A0A8C7AKM8-F1
#
_entry.id   AF-A0A8C7AKM8-F1
#
_cell.length_a   1.000
_cell.length_b   1.000
_cell.length_c   1.000
_cell.angle_alpha   90.00
_cell.angle_beta   90.00
_cell.angle_gamma   90.00
#
_symmetry.space_group_name_H-M   'P 1'
#
loop_
_entity.id
_entity.type
_entity.pdbx_description
1 polymer ?
#
loop_
_entity_poly.entity_id
_entity_poly.type
_entity_poly.pdbx_seq_one_letter_code
_entity_poly.pdbx_strand_id
1 'polypeptide(L)'
;MSMENSYFVKGEVQKAVNTIQGLFETWTELLQDPSTAMREEIHWITDELRNNLWSIEWDLEDLDEIIAEFKQMLENSNSMRLNEV
;
A
#
# COMPACT_ATOMS: atom_id res chain seq x y z
N MET A 1 -15.08 4.07 10.43
CA MET A 1 -13.73 4.57 10.77
C MET A 1 -13.65 6.07 10.48
N SER A 2 -12.73 6.85 11.06
CA SER A 2 -12.67 8.31 10.85
C SER A 2 -11.83 8.69 9.62
N MET A 3 -12.09 9.87 9.03
CA MET A 3 -11.32 10.43 7.91
C MET A 3 -9.81 10.56 8.19
N GLU A 4 -9.42 10.76 9.46
CA GLU A 4 -8.00 10.79 9.87
C GLU A 4 -7.29 9.46 9.58
N ASN A 5 -8.00 8.34 9.65
CA ASN A 5 -7.42 7.03 9.39
C ASN A 5 -7.04 6.86 7.90
N SER A 6 -7.81 7.45 6.98
CA SER A 6 -7.55 7.35 5.54
C SER A 6 -6.33 8.18 5.09
N TYR A 7 -6.13 9.36 5.67
CA TYR A 7 -4.91 10.15 5.41
C TYR A 7 -3.65 9.49 5.97
N PHE A 8 -3.78 8.78 7.09
CA PHE A 8 -2.70 7.99 7.68
C PHE A 8 -2.30 6.82 6.77
N VAL A 9 -3.27 6.02 6.28
CA VAL A 9 -3.00 4.88 5.38
C VAL A 9 -2.31 5.33 4.09
N LYS A 10 -2.74 6.45 3.47
CA LYS A 10 -2.05 6.99 2.30
C LYS A 10 -0.58 7.36 2.59
N GLY A 11 -0.29 7.89 3.79
CA GLY A 11 1.06 8.21 4.22
C GLY A 11 1.93 6.96 4.40
N GLU A 12 1.37 5.91 5.00
CA GLU A 12 2.05 4.63 5.21
C GLU A 12 2.34 3.92 3.88
N VAL A 13 1.39 3.88 2.95
CA VAL A 13 1.60 3.36 1.58
C VAL A 13 2.74 4.10 0.89
N GLN A 14 2.76 5.43 0.94
CA GLN A 14 3.81 6.21 0.29
C GLN A 14 5.19 5.94 0.88
N LYS A 15 5.27 5.78 2.21
CA LYS A 15 6.51 5.44 2.92
C LYS A 15 6.98 4.02 2.60
N ALA A 16 6.05 3.07 2.54
CA ALA A 16 6.34 1.69 2.15
C ALA A 16 6.86 1.62 0.70
N VAL A 17 6.23 2.33 -0.24
CA VAL A 17 6.68 2.41 -1.64
C VAL A 17 8.10 2.96 -1.75
N ASN A 18 8.41 4.06 -1.04
CA ASN A 18 9.75 4.66 -1.07
C ASN A 18 10.81 3.70 -0.50
N THR A 19 10.44 2.92 0.52
CA THR A 19 11.34 1.93 1.15
C THR A 19 11.61 0.76 0.20
N ILE A 20 10.57 0.25 -0.46
CA ILE A 20 10.66 -0.83 -1.44
C ILE A 20 11.53 -0.42 -2.64
N GLN A 21 11.44 0.83 -3.11
CA GLN A 21 12.27 1.31 -4.22
C GLN A 21 13.77 1.19 -3.90
N GLY A 22 14.20 1.68 -2.73
CA GLY A 22 15.61 1.56 -2.33
C GLY A 22 16.06 0.11 -2.10
N LEU A 23 15.20 -0.72 -1.50
CA LEU A 23 15.48 -2.15 -1.33
C LEU A 23 15.56 -2.87 -2.69
N PHE A 24 14.73 -2.51 -3.65
CA PHE A 24 14.70 -3.11 -4.98
C PHE A 24 15.94 -2.75 -5.79
N GLU A 25 16.41 -1.51 -5.71
CA GLU A 25 17.68 -1.07 -6.30
C GLU A 25 18.85 -1.91 -5.73
N THR A 26 18.93 -1.99 -4.40
CA THR A 26 19.97 -2.78 -3.70
C THR A 26 19.90 -4.26 -4.09
N TRP A 27 18.71 -4.84 -4.10
CA TRP A 27 18.49 -6.23 -4.52
C TRP A 27 18.95 -6.48 -5.95
N THR A 28 18.67 -5.55 -6.86
CA THR A 28 19.04 -5.65 -8.27
C THR A 28 20.55 -5.61 -8.46
N GLU A 29 21.25 -4.75 -7.71
CA GLU A 29 22.72 -4.66 -7.72
C GLU A 29 23.36 -5.97 -7.22
N LEU A 30 22.85 -6.54 -6.12
CA LEU A 30 23.36 -7.80 -5.55
C LEU A 30 23.13 -9.00 -6.48
N LEU A 31 22.07 -8.99 -7.31
CA LEU A 31 21.86 -10.02 -8.32
C LEU A 31 22.78 -9.89 -9.54
N GLN A 32 23.23 -8.67 -9.86
CA GLN A 32 24.15 -8.42 -10.96
C GLN A 32 25.58 -8.82 -10.64
N ASP A 33 26.00 -8.68 -9.37
CA ASP A 33 27.29 -9.17 -8.87
C ASP A 33 27.12 -10.16 -7.71
N PRO A 34 26.92 -11.45 -8.00
CA PRO A 34 26.79 -12.48 -6.96
C PRO A 34 28.07 -12.70 -6.14
N SER A 35 29.21 -12.12 -6.54
CA SER A 35 30.48 -12.29 -5.82
C SER A 35 30.59 -11.39 -4.58
N THR A 36 29.84 -10.28 -4.55
CA THR A 36 29.78 -9.33 -3.44
C THR A 36 28.65 -9.64 -2.45
N ALA A 37 27.64 -10.40 -2.85
CA ALA A 37 26.44 -10.66 -2.07
C ALA A 37 26.48 -12.00 -1.31
N MET A 38 26.13 -11.98 -0.01
CA MET A 38 25.93 -13.23 0.74
C MET A 38 24.54 -13.81 0.42
N ARG A 39 24.44 -15.14 0.25
CA ARG A 39 23.15 -15.81 -0.04
C ARG A 39 22.04 -15.44 0.95
N GLU A 40 22.40 -15.29 2.23
CA GLU A 40 21.46 -14.91 3.29
C GLU A 40 20.98 -13.46 3.16
N GLU A 41 21.83 -12.56 2.68
CA GLU A 41 21.49 -11.16 2.44
C GLU A 41 20.49 -11.02 1.29
N ILE A 42 20.73 -11.72 0.17
CA ILE A 42 19.79 -11.78 -0.95
C ILE A 42 18.44 -12.34 -0.47
N HIS A 43 18.46 -13.42 0.33
CA HIS A 43 17.25 -14.02 0.85
C HIS A 43 16.47 -13.04 1.74
N TRP A 44 17.16 -12.38 2.67
CA TRP A 44 16.55 -11.39 3.56
C TRP A 44 15.94 -10.21 2.79
N ILE A 45 16.68 -9.60 1.85
CA ILE A 45 16.14 -8.49 1.04
C ILE A 45 14.93 -8.95 0.22
N THR A 46 14.97 -10.18 -0.31
CA THR A 46 13.84 -10.74 -1.09
C THR A 46 12.59 -10.92 -0.22
N ASP A 47 12.75 -11.37 1.02
CA ASP A 47 11.63 -11.54 1.95
C ASP A 47 11.09 -10.18 2.44
N GLU A 48 11.98 -9.23 2.71
CA GLU A 48 11.62 -7.87 3.09
C GLU A 48 10.83 -7.17 1.98
N LEU A 49 11.26 -7.31 0.72
CA LEU A 49 10.52 -6.80 -0.45
C LEU A 49 9.11 -7.38 -0.54
N ARG A 50 8.94 -8.70 -0.34
CA ARG A 50 7.61 -9.33 -0.36
C ARG A 50 6.71 -8.83 0.77
N ASN A 51 7.24 -8.76 1.98
CA ASN A 51 6.47 -8.31 3.14
C ASN A 51 5.96 -6.88 2.96
N ASN A 52 6.82 -5.99 2.46
CA ASN A 52 6.43 -4.61 2.21
C ASN A 52 5.41 -4.51 1.06
N LEU A 53 5.52 -5.33 0.02
CA LEU A 53 4.51 -5.39 -1.05
C LEU A 53 3.14 -5.85 -0.53
N TRP A 54 3.10 -6.91 0.28
CA TRP A 54 1.84 -7.37 0.89
C TRP A 54 1.21 -6.33 1.81
N SER A 55 2.02 -5.62 2.60
CA SER A 55 1.52 -4.52 3.43
C SER A 55 0.86 -3.43 2.58
N ILE A 56 1.46 -3.08 1.43
CA ILE A 56 0.88 -2.10 0.50
C ILE A 56 -0.42 -2.62 -0.11
N GLU A 57 -0.46 -3.89 -0.52
CA GLU A 57 -1.68 -4.49 -1.09
C GLU A 57 -2.85 -4.39 -0.11
N TRP A 58 -2.63 -4.73 1.16
CA TRP A 58 -3.66 -4.60 2.20
C TRP A 58 -4.06 -3.15 2.46
N ASP A 59 -3.09 -2.24 2.56
CA ASP A 59 -3.37 -0.82 2.76
C ASP A 59 -4.20 -0.23 1.59
N LEU A 60 -3.98 -0.71 0.37
CA LEU A 60 -4.76 -0.32 -0.80
C LEU A 60 -6.18 -0.89 -0.77
N GLU A 61 -6.35 -2.16 -0.36
CA GLU A 61 -7.66 -2.77 -0.16
C GLU A 61 -8.49 -2.00 0.87
N ASP A 62 -7.88 -1.62 2.00
CA ASP A 62 -8.53 -0.81 3.04
C ASP A 62 -8.97 0.57 2.50
N LEU A 63 -8.15 1.21 1.67
CA LEU A 63 -8.50 2.48 1.03
C LEU A 63 -9.66 2.32 0.04
N ASP A 64 -9.68 1.24 -0.74
CA ASP A 64 -10.78 0.94 -1.67
C ASP A 64 -12.10 0.66 -0.94
N GLU A 65 -12.06 -0.07 0.19
CA GLU A 65 -13.23 -0.28 1.05
C GLU A 65 -13.79 1.05 1.56
N ILE A 66 -12.92 1.93 2.08
CA ILE A 66 -13.31 3.27 2.55
C ILE A 66 -13.95 4.08 1.40
N ILE A 67 -13.36 4.08 0.21
CA ILE A 67 -13.91 4.80 -0.95
C ILE A 67 -15.30 4.26 -1.32
N ALA A 68 -15.49 2.94 -1.28
CA ALA A 68 -16.78 2.31 -1.56
C ALA A 68 -17.84 2.70 -0.52
N GLU A 69 -17.51 2.70 0.77
CA GLU A 69 -18.40 3.14 1.84
C GLU A 69 -18.86 4.59 1.63
N PHE A 70 -17.93 5.51 1.34
CA PHE A 70 -18.25 6.92 1.11
C PHE A 70 -19.13 7.13 -0.14
N LYS A 71 -18.86 6.40 -1.23
CA LYS A 71 -19.71 6.46 -2.44
C LYS A 71 -21.13 6.03 -2.13
N GLN A 72 -21.30 4.93 -1.40
CA GLN A 72 -22.62 4.43 -1.02
C GLN A 72 -23.38 5.45 -0.15
N MET A 73 -22.70 6.11 0.79
CA MET A 73 -23.31 7.17 1.61
C MET A 73 -23.79 8.36 0.75
N LEU A 74 -23.02 8.78 -0.25
CA LEU A 74 -23.40 9.86 -1.16
C LEU A 74 -24.60 9.50 -2.03
N GLU A 75 -24.65 8.27 -2.56
CA GLU A 75 -25.79 7.76 -3.33
C GLU A 75 -27.07 7.71 -2.48
N ASN A 76 -26.96 7.22 -1.25
CA ASN A 76 -28.08 7.17 -0.31
C ASN A 76 -28.60 8.58 0.04
N SER A 77 -27.69 9.53 0.26
CA SER A 77 -28.04 10.94 0.50
C SER A 77 -28.75 11.58 -0.68
N ASN A 78 -28.26 11.35 -1.92
CA ASN A 78 -28.89 11.87 -3.12
C ASN A 78 -30.27 11.25 -3.39
N SER A 79 -30.44 9.95 -3.11
CA SER A 79 -31.73 9.26 -3.21
C SER A 79 -32.75 9.82 -2.22
N MET A 80 -32.35 10.09 -0.97
CA MET A 80 -33.22 10.75 0.02
C MET A 80 -33.68 12.13 -0.45
N ARG A 81 -32.77 12.95 -0.99
CA ARG A 81 -33.10 14.31 -1.47
C ARG A 81 -34.05 14.30 -2.67
N LEU A 82 -34.02 13.27 -3.51
CA LEU A 82 -34.94 13.13 -4.65
C LEU A 82 -36.34 12.66 -4.25
N ASN A 83 -36.48 11.99 -3.10
CA ASN A 83 -37.78 11.53 -2.59
C ASN A 83 -38.52 12.59 -1.74
N GLU A 84 -37.86 13.70 -1.39
CA GLU A 84 -38.44 14.81 -0.63
C GLU A 84 -38.97 15.98 -1.50
N VAL A 85 -38.83 15.89 -2.83
CA VAL A 85 -39.30 16.88 -3.82
C VAL A 85 -40.44 16.30 -4.65
#